data_AF-A0A3R6S4M5-F1
#
_entry.id   AF-A0A3R6S4M5-F1
#
_cell.length_a   1.000
_cell.length_b   1.000
_cell.length_c   1.000
_cell.angle_alpha   90.00
_cell.angle_beta   90.00
_cell.angle_gamma   90.00
#
_symmetry.space_group_name_H-M   'P 1'
#
loop_
_entity.id
_entity.type
_entity.pdbx_description
1 polymer ?
#
loop_
_entity_poly.entity_id
_entity_poly.type
_entity_poly.pdbx_seq_one_letter_code
_entity_poly.pdbx_strand_id
1 'polypeptide(L)'
;MNKRILSVFTEKYTKIENRLLNKVVLCANEIVDQALAQWDTGATNTCISEEIASRYKLKPISYAQSKTPSGVLTAPIYLMDIILNNEVIFTDWNVMVSKIGAQGIDILIGMDIISKGDFAISNYDGKTQFSFRLPSQQDVDYKNGESNDTNKDT
;
A
#
# COMPACT_ATOMS: atom_id res chain seq x y z
N MET A 1 10.05 -19.07 21.81
CA MET A 1 9.07 -18.26 21.05
C MET A 1 9.83 -17.48 19.99
N ASN A 2 9.60 -17.74 18.70
CA ASN A 2 10.14 -16.87 17.64
C ASN A 2 9.41 -15.53 17.73
N LYS A 3 10.11 -14.48 18.17
CA LYS A 3 9.60 -13.12 18.17
C LYS A 3 9.45 -12.71 16.69
N ARG A 4 8.21 -12.66 16.18
CA ARG A 4 7.97 -12.14 14.83
C ARG A 4 8.49 -10.71 14.79
N ILE A 5 9.31 -10.39 13.80
CA ILE A 5 9.81 -9.03 13.61
C ILE A 5 8.59 -8.16 13.26
N LEU A 6 8.41 -7.10 14.03
CA LEU A 6 7.40 -6.08 13.77
C LEU A 6 8.07 -4.98 12.95
N SER A 7 7.58 -4.78 11.73
CA SER A 7 7.98 -3.66 10.88
C SER A 7 6.89 -2.59 10.94
N VAL A 8 7.27 -1.33 11.11
CA VAL A 8 6.34 -0.20 11.25
C VAL A 8 6.90 1.00 10.52
N PHE A 9 6.07 1.69 9.74
CA PHE A 9 6.43 3.00 9.23
C PHE A 9 5.27 3.99 9.31
N THR A 10 5.63 5.27 9.27
CA THR A 10 4.72 6.39 9.35
C THR A 10 5.12 7.46 8.34
N GLU A 11 4.17 7.89 7.53
CA GLU A 11 4.32 9.00 6.60
C GLU A 11 3.51 10.20 7.09
N LYS A 12 4.14 11.37 7.07
CA LYS A 12 3.57 12.63 7.57
C LYS A 12 3.48 13.65 6.45
N TYR A 13 2.34 14.33 6.37
CA TYR A 13 2.10 15.40 5.41
C TYR A 13 2.02 16.75 6.11
N THR A 14 2.21 17.83 5.35
CA THR A 14 2.19 19.21 5.88
C THR A 14 0.79 19.81 5.92
N LYS A 15 -0.21 19.12 5.35
CA LYS A 15 -1.62 19.52 5.26
C LYS A 15 -2.51 18.27 5.14
N ILE A 16 -3.82 18.47 5.06
CA ILE A 16 -4.75 17.41 4.67
C ILE A 16 -4.51 17.03 3.21
N GLU A 17 -4.35 15.74 2.96
CA GLU A 17 -4.16 15.16 1.64
C GLU A 17 -5.34 14.26 1.25
N ASN A 18 -5.67 14.28 -0.04
CA ASN A 18 -6.70 13.41 -0.62
C ASN A 18 -6.10 12.16 -1.31
N ARG A 19 -4.78 12.01 -1.26
CA ARG A 19 -4.03 10.86 -1.80
C ARG A 19 -2.90 10.53 -0.84
N LEU A 20 -2.72 9.25 -0.53
CA LEU A 20 -1.67 8.78 0.36
C LEU A 20 -0.53 8.25 -0.50
N LEU A 21 0.45 9.14 -0.72
CA LEU A 21 1.60 8.89 -1.57
C LEU A 21 2.88 8.73 -0.76
N ASN A 22 3.68 7.71 -1.06
CA ASN A 22 5.01 7.58 -0.48
C ASN A 22 5.99 6.93 -1.47
N LYS A 23 7.30 7.04 -1.18
CA LYS A 23 8.32 6.35 -1.98
C LYS A 23 8.46 4.91 -1.52
N VAL A 24 8.52 3.99 -2.48
CA VAL A 24 8.82 2.58 -2.27
C VAL A 24 9.98 2.17 -3.17
N VAL A 25 10.58 1.02 -2.90
CA VAL A 25 11.58 0.42 -3.79
C VAL A 25 10.97 -0.81 -4.45
N LEU A 26 11.16 -0.91 -5.75
CA LEU A 26 10.71 -2.03 -6.57
C LEU A 26 11.93 -2.79 -7.08
N CYS A 27 11.91 -4.13 -6.99
CA CYS A 27 12.98 -4.96 -7.51
C CYS A 27 12.44 -6.05 -8.44
N ALA A 28 12.99 -6.12 -9.65
CA ALA A 28 12.77 -7.23 -10.58
C ALA A 28 13.82 -7.24 -11.68
N ASN A 29 14.17 -8.41 -12.22
CA ASN A 29 15.13 -8.56 -13.32
C ASN A 29 16.44 -7.78 -13.09
N GLU A 30 17.00 -7.87 -11.88
CA GLU A 30 18.23 -7.17 -11.44
C GLU A 30 18.12 -5.64 -11.40
N ILE A 31 16.94 -5.06 -11.66
CA ILE A 31 16.67 -3.64 -11.52
C ILE A 31 16.13 -3.38 -10.12
N VAL A 32 16.68 -2.36 -9.48
CA VAL A 32 16.24 -1.83 -8.17
C VAL A 32 16.05 -0.33 -8.35
N ASP A 33 14.81 0.16 -8.26
CA ASP A 33 14.48 1.58 -8.49
C ASP A 33 13.50 2.11 -7.43
N GLN A 34 13.51 3.42 -7.23
CA GLN A 34 12.48 4.09 -6.43
C GLN A 34 11.24 4.31 -7.28
N ALA A 35 10.08 4.11 -6.68
CA ALA A 35 8.77 4.31 -7.31
C ALA A 35 7.85 5.12 -6.41
N LEU A 36 6.97 5.92 -7.00
CA LEU A 36 5.92 6.62 -6.27
C LEU A 36 4.69 5.72 -6.12
N ALA A 37 4.41 5.33 -4.88
CA ALA A 37 3.27 4.50 -4.52
C ALA A 37 2.06 5.34 -4.12
N GLN A 38 0.86 4.87 -4.47
CA GLN A 38 -0.40 5.32 -3.88
C GLN A 38 -1.07 4.17 -3.12
N TRP A 39 -1.51 4.42 -1.90
CA TRP A 39 -2.30 3.46 -1.12
C TRP A 39 -3.79 3.61 -1.44
N ASP A 40 -4.43 2.50 -1.80
CA ASP A 40 -5.83 2.49 -2.23
C ASP A 40 -6.59 1.28 -1.66
N THR A 41 -7.42 1.52 -0.65
CA THR A 41 -8.27 0.50 -0.03
C THR A 41 -9.43 0.05 -0.93
N GLY A 42 -9.74 0.80 -1.99
CA GLY A 42 -10.72 0.44 -3.00
C GLY A 42 -10.22 -0.58 -4.03
N ALA A 43 -8.91 -0.83 -4.09
CA ALA A 43 -8.32 -1.77 -5.03
C ALA A 43 -8.10 -3.15 -4.38
N THR A 44 -8.60 -4.21 -5.02
CA THR A 44 -8.38 -5.58 -4.54
C THR A 44 -6.91 -6.00 -4.64
N ASN A 45 -6.22 -5.62 -5.71
CA ASN A 45 -4.86 -6.06 -6.00
C ASN A 45 -3.93 -4.88 -6.21
N THR A 46 -2.65 -5.10 -5.91
CA THR A 46 -1.59 -4.15 -6.18
C THR A 46 -1.32 -4.10 -7.69
N CYS A 47 -1.20 -2.87 -8.21
CA CYS A 47 -1.02 -2.62 -9.64
C CYS A 47 0.22 -1.79 -9.91
N ILE A 48 0.91 -2.06 -11.01
CA ILE A 48 2.01 -1.24 -11.53
C ILE A 48 1.61 -0.55 -12.82
N SER A 49 2.30 0.54 -13.14
CA SER A 49 2.14 1.24 -14.40
C SER A 49 2.70 0.42 -15.58
N GLU A 50 2.20 0.70 -16.79
CA GLU A 50 2.70 0.10 -18.04
C GLU A 50 4.20 0.47 -18.24
N GLU A 51 4.59 1.66 -17.80
CA GLU A 51 5.97 2.16 -17.87
C GLU A 51 6.92 1.35 -17.00
N ILE A 52 6.51 0.97 -15.77
CA ILE A 52 7.33 0.10 -14.90
C ILE A 52 7.49 -1.28 -15.54
N ALA A 53 6.39 -1.89 -15.99
CA ALA A 53 6.45 -3.22 -16.62
C ALA A 53 7.37 -3.24 -17.85
N SER A 54 7.29 -2.20 -18.69
CA SER A 54 8.14 -2.02 -19.87
C SER A 54 9.60 -1.78 -19.49
N ARG A 55 9.86 -0.82 -18.58
CA ARG A 55 11.23 -0.47 -18.12
C ARG A 55 11.95 -1.69 -17.55
N TYR A 56 11.24 -2.50 -16.78
CA TYR A 56 11.81 -3.68 -16.12
C TYR A 56 11.81 -4.92 -17.02
N LYS A 57 11.27 -4.82 -18.24
CA LYS A 57 11.16 -5.91 -19.21
C LYS A 57 10.47 -7.14 -18.60
N LEU A 58 9.42 -6.92 -17.81
CA LEU A 58 8.74 -7.99 -17.10
C LEU A 58 8.04 -8.94 -18.09
N LYS A 59 8.05 -10.23 -17.77
CA LYS A 59 7.35 -11.26 -18.54
C LYS A 59 6.11 -11.72 -17.77
N PRO A 60 4.92 -11.72 -18.38
CA PRO A 60 3.71 -12.15 -17.68
C PRO A 60 3.85 -13.60 -17.21
N ILE A 61 3.46 -13.87 -15.96
CA ILE A 61 3.37 -15.23 -15.42
C ILE A 61 1.96 -15.81 -15.54
N SER A 62 0.96 -14.95 -15.60
CA SER A 62 -0.46 -15.29 -15.81
C SER A 62 -1.24 -14.05 -16.25
N TYR A 63 -2.56 -14.19 -16.38
CA TYR A 63 -3.46 -13.10 -16.73
C TYR A 63 -4.69 -13.16 -15.82
N ALA A 64 -5.20 -12.00 -15.40
CA ALA A 64 -6.42 -11.89 -14.62
C ALA A 64 -7.40 -10.88 -15.23
N GLN A 65 -8.68 -11.08 -14.95
CA GLN A 65 -9.72 -10.13 -15.33
C GLN A 65 -9.85 -9.05 -14.26
N SER A 66 -9.66 -7.81 -14.66
CA SER A 66 -9.97 -6.62 -13.89
C SER A 66 -11.35 -6.10 -14.30
N LYS A 67 -12.25 -5.96 -13.33
CA LYS A 67 -13.54 -5.30 -13.54
C LYS A 67 -13.35 -3.81 -13.34
N THR A 68 -13.46 -3.05 -14.41
CA THR A 68 -13.45 -1.59 -14.38
C THR A 68 -14.87 -1.07 -14.65
N PRO A 69 -15.20 0.18 -14.28
CA PRO A 69 -16.48 0.80 -14.64
C PRO A 69 -16.76 0.78 -16.16
N SER A 70 -15.70 0.69 -16.98
CA SER A 70 -15.78 0.67 -18.45
C SER A 70 -15.83 -0.75 -19.04
N GLY A 71 -15.87 -1.80 -18.22
CA GLY A 71 -15.96 -3.20 -18.65
C GLY A 71 -14.88 -4.10 -18.04
N VAL A 72 -14.80 -5.33 -18.55
CA VAL A 72 -13.84 -6.34 -18.10
C VAL A 72 -12.59 -6.26 -18.97
N LEU A 73 -11.44 -6.10 -18.34
CA LEU A 73 -10.14 -5.98 -18.99
C LEU A 73 -9.24 -7.13 -18.53
N THR A 74 -8.68 -7.88 -19.47
CA THR A 74 -7.67 -8.89 -19.14
C THR A 74 -6.33 -8.19 -19.00
N ALA A 75 -5.74 -8.23 -17.81
CA ALA A 75 -4.45 -7.65 -17.49
C ALA A 75 -3.41 -8.73 -17.22
N PRO A 76 -2.16 -8.58 -17.71
CA PRO A 76 -1.07 -9.46 -17.34
C PRO A 76 -0.71 -9.31 -15.86
N ILE A 77 -0.35 -10.43 -15.23
CA ILE A 77 0.22 -10.50 -13.88
C ILE A 77 1.72 -10.76 -13.98
N TYR A 78 2.49 -10.06 -13.17
CA TYR A 78 3.94 -10.20 -13.04
C TYR A 78 4.31 -10.49 -11.58
N LEU A 79 5.53 -10.95 -11.38
CA LEU A 79 6.16 -11.05 -10.06
C LEU A 79 7.19 -9.94 -9.90
N MET A 80 7.22 -9.34 -8.73
CA MET A 80 8.29 -8.44 -8.32
C MET A 80 8.38 -8.34 -6.80
N ASP A 81 9.54 -7.90 -6.31
CA ASP A 81 9.67 -7.54 -4.91
C ASP A 81 9.25 -6.09 -4.70
N ILE A 82 8.51 -5.86 -3.62
CA ILE A 82 8.07 -4.53 -3.20
C ILE A 82 8.60 -4.27 -1.80
N ILE A 83 9.40 -3.22 -1.65
CA ILE A 83 10.00 -2.83 -0.39
C ILE A 83 9.39 -1.51 0.06
N LEU A 84 8.59 -1.56 1.12
CA LEU A 84 7.94 -0.40 1.71
C LEU A 84 8.81 0.16 2.84
N ASN A 85 9.07 1.47 2.78
CA ASN A 85 9.90 2.20 3.74
C ASN A 85 11.27 1.55 4.04
N ASN A 86 11.87 0.86 3.05
CA ASN A 86 13.14 0.14 3.20
C ASN A 86 13.18 -0.93 4.31
N GLU A 87 12.03 -1.36 4.83
CA GLU A 87 11.94 -2.25 6.00
C GLU A 87 10.99 -3.42 5.78
N VAL A 88 9.86 -3.18 5.10
CA VAL A 88 8.85 -4.21 4.84
C VAL A 88 9.06 -4.76 3.43
N ILE A 89 9.36 -6.05 3.32
CA ILE A 89 9.63 -6.70 2.03
C ILE A 89 8.51 -7.67 1.70
N PHE A 90 7.87 -7.47 0.55
CA PHE A 90 7.01 -8.45 -0.09
C PHE A 90 7.75 -9.04 -1.27
N THR A 91 8.22 -10.28 -1.14
CA THR A 91 8.99 -11.00 -2.16
C THR A 91 8.07 -11.73 -3.12
N ASP A 92 8.42 -11.76 -4.41
CA ASP A 92 7.66 -12.45 -5.46
C ASP A 92 6.16 -12.11 -5.41
N TRP A 93 5.84 -10.81 -5.29
CA TRP A 93 4.47 -10.36 -5.18
C TRP A 93 3.80 -10.27 -6.55
N ASN A 94 2.56 -10.79 -6.63
CA ASN A 94 1.74 -10.67 -7.83
C ASN A 94 1.29 -9.22 -8.02
N VAL A 95 1.67 -8.61 -9.15
CA VAL A 95 1.22 -7.27 -9.54
C VAL A 95 0.52 -7.31 -10.89
N MET A 96 -0.57 -6.57 -11.02
CA MET A 96 -1.26 -6.38 -12.31
C MET A 96 -0.80 -5.10 -12.99
N VAL A 97 -0.78 -5.07 -14.32
CA VAL A 97 -0.60 -3.80 -15.05
C VAL A 97 -1.91 -3.02 -15.13
N SER A 98 -1.81 -1.70 -14.92
CA SER A 98 -2.92 -0.75 -15.04
C SER A 98 -2.42 0.59 -15.58
N LYS A 99 -3.33 1.42 -16.10
CA LYS A 99 -3.05 2.77 -16.65
C LYS A 99 -2.87 3.84 -15.58
N ILE A 100 -2.29 3.47 -14.44
CA ILE A 100 -2.07 4.36 -13.30
C ILE A 100 -0.97 5.39 -13.56
N GLY A 101 -0.08 5.15 -14.54
CA GLY A 101 0.96 6.10 -14.95
C GLY A 101 0.39 7.46 -15.39
N ALA A 102 -0.79 7.47 -16.02
CA ALA A 102 -1.49 8.70 -16.40
C ALA A 102 -1.92 9.56 -15.18
N GLN A 103 -1.96 8.97 -13.98
CA GLN A 103 -2.25 9.66 -12.71
C GLN A 103 -0.98 10.09 -11.96
N GLY A 104 0.18 9.94 -12.59
CA GLY A 104 1.49 10.30 -12.04
C GLY A 104 1.95 9.39 -10.91
N ILE A 105 1.53 8.11 -10.89
CA ILE A 105 1.97 7.10 -9.92
C ILE A 105 2.51 5.87 -10.64
N ASP A 106 3.52 5.26 -10.04
CA ASP A 106 4.22 4.09 -10.59
C ASP A 106 3.59 2.78 -10.11
N ILE A 107 3.10 2.78 -8.86
CA ILE A 107 2.47 1.63 -8.22
C ILE A 107 1.28 2.06 -7.36
N LEU A 108 0.24 1.24 -7.37
CA LEU A 108 -0.94 1.37 -6.52
C LEU A 108 -0.97 0.17 -5.57
N ILE A 109 -0.80 0.42 -4.28
CA ILE A 109 -0.80 -0.59 -3.21
C ILE A 109 -2.24 -0.89 -2.82
N GLY A 110 -2.69 -2.11 -3.11
CA GLY A 110 -4.05 -2.56 -2.91
C GLY A 110 -4.26 -3.36 -1.61
N MET A 111 -5.48 -3.85 -1.45
CA MET A 111 -5.91 -4.62 -0.29
C MET A 111 -5.18 -5.95 -0.12
N ASP A 112 -4.64 -6.53 -1.19
CA ASP A 112 -3.77 -7.71 -1.15
C ASP A 112 -2.54 -7.50 -0.24
N ILE A 113 -1.95 -6.30 -0.25
CA ILE A 113 -0.85 -5.90 0.64
C ILE A 113 -1.39 -5.29 1.94
N ILE A 114 -2.34 -4.34 1.86
CA ILE A 114 -2.85 -3.61 3.03
C ILE A 114 -3.39 -4.57 4.08
N SER A 115 -4.11 -5.63 3.68
CA SER A 115 -4.71 -6.61 4.59
C SER A 115 -3.71 -7.52 5.31
N LYS A 116 -2.41 -7.44 4.99
CA LYS A 116 -1.38 -8.20 5.72
C LYS A 116 -1.03 -7.59 7.07
N GLY A 117 -1.32 -6.30 7.23
CA GLY A 117 -0.96 -5.52 8.40
C GLY A 117 -2.11 -4.67 8.92
N ASP A 118 -1.77 -3.72 9.78
CA ASP A 118 -2.71 -2.67 10.20
C ASP A 118 -2.34 -1.36 9.51
N PHE A 119 -3.32 -0.76 8.85
CA PHE A 119 -3.20 0.51 8.15
C PHE A 119 -4.12 1.54 8.79
N ALA A 120 -3.55 2.68 9.21
CA ALA A 120 -4.30 3.73 9.89
C ALA A 120 -4.00 5.09 9.26
N ILE A 121 -5.03 5.94 9.20
CA ILE A 121 -4.94 7.33 8.75
C ILE A 121 -5.46 8.22 9.87
N SER A 122 -4.76 9.30 10.16
CA SER A 122 -5.17 10.33 11.12
C SER A 122 -4.95 11.71 10.53
N ASN A 123 -5.84 12.65 10.83
CA ASN A 123 -5.82 14.03 10.32
C ASN A 123 -5.68 15.06 11.46
N TYR A 124 -4.98 14.70 12.52
CA TYR A 124 -4.79 15.55 13.69
C TYR A 124 -4.10 16.87 13.33
N ASP A 125 -4.54 17.99 13.91
CA ASP A 125 -3.99 19.33 13.66
C ASP A 125 -3.97 19.73 12.16
N GLY A 126 -4.98 19.30 11.40
CA GLY A 126 -5.12 19.65 9.98
C GLY A 126 -4.03 19.06 9.08
N LYS A 127 -3.34 18.01 9.53
CA LYS A 127 -2.26 17.34 8.79
C LYS A 127 -2.55 15.86 8.67
N THR A 128 -2.49 15.34 7.45
CA THR A 128 -2.61 13.91 7.24
C THR A 128 -1.34 13.20 7.74
N GLN A 129 -1.53 12.07 8.39
CA GLN A 129 -0.51 11.08 8.68
C GLN A 129 -1.13 9.71 8.39
N PHE A 130 -0.38 8.83 7.74
CA PHE A 130 -0.74 7.42 7.71
C PHE A 130 0.36 6.58 8.33
N SER A 131 0.00 5.41 8.83
CA SER A 131 0.93 4.45 9.40
C SER A 131 0.55 3.04 8.99
N PHE A 132 1.55 2.22 8.79
CA PHE A 132 1.39 0.81 8.45
C PHE A 132 2.31 -0.03 9.33
N ARG A 133 1.79 -1.14 9.86
CA ARG A 133 2.60 -2.14 10.56
C ARG A 133 2.34 -3.54 10.04
N LEU A 134 3.38 -4.36 10.06
CA LEU A 134 3.34 -5.76 9.65
C LEU A 134 4.06 -6.65 10.69
N PRO A 135 3.45 -7.76 11.14
CA PRO A 135 2.06 -8.16 10.93
C PRO A 135 1.09 -7.33 11.80
N SER A 136 -0.22 -7.52 11.59
CA SER A 136 -1.22 -7.00 12.53
C SER A 136 -0.94 -7.48 13.96
N GLN A 137 -1.14 -6.59 14.94
CA GLN A 137 -0.84 -6.89 16.36
C GLN A 137 -2.10 -7.01 17.22
N GLN A 138 -3.13 -6.23 16.93
CA GLN A 138 -4.39 -6.17 17.66
C GLN A 138 -5.39 -5.33 16.86
N ASP A 139 -6.68 -5.48 17.18
CA ASP A 139 -7.74 -4.64 16.63
C ASP A 139 -7.54 -3.17 17.02
N VAL A 140 -7.88 -2.28 16.09
CA VAL A 140 -7.89 -0.83 16.32
C VAL A 140 -9.33 -0.37 16.34
N ASP A 141 -9.84 -0.08 17.53
CA ASP A 141 -11.18 0.47 17.77
C ASP A 141 -11.07 1.72 18.66
N TYR A 142 -11.35 2.89 18.08
CA TYR A 142 -11.28 4.16 18.81
C TYR A 142 -12.41 4.32 19.85
N LYS A 143 -13.54 3.62 19.69
CA LYS A 143 -14.69 3.78 20.58
C LYS A 143 -14.42 3.27 21.99
N ASN A 144 -13.63 2.20 22.12
CA ASN A 144 -13.33 1.59 23.41
C ASN A 144 -12.10 2.20 24.11
N GLY A 145 -11.39 3.11 23.43
CA GLY A 145 -10.24 3.84 23.97
C GLY A 145 -10.60 5.19 24.61
N GLU A 146 -11.78 5.73 24.32
CA GLU A 146 -12.32 6.93 24.97
C GLU A 146 -13.10 6.52 26.22
N SER A 147 -12.39 6.29 27.34
CA SER A 147 -13.07 6.27 28.63
C SER A 147 -13.66 7.67 28.87
N ASN A 148 -14.98 7.77 28.91
CA ASN A 148 -15.67 8.96 29.40
C ASN A 148 -15.32 9.16 30.88
N ASP A 149 -14.19 9.81 31.16
CA ASP A 149 -13.93 10.44 32.46
C ASP A 149 -14.86 11.65 32.57
N THR A 150 -16.13 11.36 32.81
CA THR A 150 -17.09 12.33 33.33
C THR A 150 -17.61 11.80 34.65
N ASN A 151 -17.18 12.50 35.71
CA ASN A 151 -17.70 12.51 37.07
C ASN A 151 -17.19 11.44 38.05
N LYS A 152 -16.19 11.85 38.86
CA LYS A 152 -16.25 11.75 40.32
C LYS A 152 -15.50 12.92 40.96
N ASP A 153 -16.15 14.07 41.01
CA ASP A 153 -15.91 15.12 42.01
C ASP A 153 -17.22 15.89 42.21
N THR A 154 -18.12 15.26 42.97
CA THR A 154 -19.20 15.90 43.75
C THR A 154 -19.33 15.15 45.06
#